data_AF-A0A315WYE1-F1
#
_entry.id   AF-A0A315WYE1-F1
#
_cell.length_a   1.000
_cell.length_b   1.000
_cell.length_c   1.000
_cell.angle_alpha   90.00
_cell.angle_beta   90.00
_cell.angle_gamma   90.00
#
_symmetry.space_group_name_H-M   'P 1'
#
loop_
_entity.id
_entity.type
_entity.pdbx_description
1 polymer ?
#
loop_
_entity_poly.entity_id
_entity_poly.type
_entity_poly.pdbx_seq_one_letter_code
_entity_poly.pdbx_strand_id
1 'polypeptide(L)'
;MNETTQSASVSAHKKRWYTNPWVVSTLISLGVVAVIIIQGNSGDRKVTQSMAAYPNQQVRQTNGIIPYEVSKTWGAPNVLDGKVIVISKSYVNEADMTTLGWQLKNEAASFNIANIRVFDDKDAANLYDSVMNMAMDDRYKMELFFYHLHSVGYYAKNNNTGINEFVIYLNGNDAPSTKTIQW
;
A
#
# COMPACT_ATOMS: atom_id res chain seq x y z
N MET A 1 -32.65 10.29 -69.56
CA MET A 1 -31.68 10.39 -68.45
C MET A 1 -32.48 10.80 -67.23
N ASN A 2 -32.81 9.84 -66.36
CA ASN A 2 -33.58 10.08 -65.14
C ASN A 2 -32.65 9.80 -63.96
N GLU A 3 -32.29 10.85 -63.23
CA GLU A 3 -31.54 10.74 -61.99
C GLU A 3 -32.54 10.58 -60.83
N THR A 4 -32.58 9.37 -60.27
CA THR A 4 -33.37 9.07 -59.07
C THR A 4 -32.51 9.38 -57.84
N THR A 5 -32.73 10.53 -57.21
CA THR A 5 -32.07 10.89 -55.95
C THR A 5 -32.73 10.15 -54.79
N GLN A 6 -32.09 9.10 -54.27
CA GLN A 6 -32.46 8.46 -53.00
C GLN A 6 -32.02 9.36 -51.83
N SER A 7 -32.97 9.84 -51.03
CA SER A 7 -32.68 10.49 -49.76
C SER A 7 -32.39 9.41 -48.70
N ALA A 8 -31.14 9.34 -48.25
CA ALA A 8 -30.76 8.52 -47.11
C ALA A 8 -31.12 9.25 -45.82
N SER A 9 -32.16 8.81 -45.12
CA SER A 9 -32.46 9.26 -43.76
C SER A 9 -31.42 8.67 -42.80
N VAL A 10 -30.45 9.48 -42.37
CA VAL A 10 -29.50 9.12 -41.32
C VAL A 10 -30.24 9.12 -39.98
N SER A 11 -30.57 7.93 -39.48
CA SER A 11 -31.06 7.75 -38.11
C SER A 11 -29.94 8.09 -37.14
N ALA A 12 -30.04 9.25 -36.50
CA ALA A 12 -29.16 9.68 -35.43
C ALA A 12 -29.39 8.77 -34.20
N HIS A 13 -28.56 7.74 -34.07
CA HIS A 13 -28.53 6.88 -32.90
C HIS A 13 -27.94 7.68 -31.72
N LYS A 14 -28.80 8.39 -30.98
CA LYS A 14 -28.47 8.98 -29.68
C LYS A 14 -28.04 7.85 -28.74
N LYS A 15 -26.73 7.66 -28.57
CA LYS A 15 -26.16 6.91 -27.44
C LYS A 15 -26.62 7.59 -26.15
N ARG A 16 -27.69 7.06 -25.55
CA ARG A 16 -28.07 7.34 -24.18
C ARG A 16 -27.05 6.64 -23.30
N TRP A 17 -26.14 7.42 -22.73
CA TRP A 17 -25.33 6.99 -21.61
C TRP A 17 -26.29 6.70 -20.46
N TYR A 18 -26.48 5.43 -20.14
CA TYR A 18 -27.17 5.02 -18.92
C TYR A 18 -26.27 5.43 -17.75
N THR A 19 -26.54 6.60 -17.17
CA THR A 19 -26.07 6.94 -15.83
C THR A 19 -26.81 6.03 -14.86
N ASN A 20 -26.15 4.94 -14.47
CA ASN A 20 -26.67 3.97 -13.51
C ASN A 20 -26.85 4.67 -12.14
N PRO A 21 -28.08 4.87 -11.63
CA PRO A 21 -28.32 5.66 -10.42
C PRO A 21 -28.01 4.91 -9.10
N TRP A 22 -27.36 3.75 -9.17
CA TRP A 22 -27.12 2.87 -8.02
C TRP A 22 -25.73 2.99 -7.36
N VAL A 23 -24.84 3.87 -7.85
CA VAL A 23 -23.46 3.98 -7.31
C VAL A 23 -23.33 5.05 -6.22
N VAL A 24 -24.41 5.74 -5.85
CA VAL A 24 -24.41 6.70 -4.73
C VAL A 24 -25.30 6.17 -3.62
N SER A 25 -24.78 5.25 -2.78
CA SER A 25 -25.19 5.03 -1.38
C SER A 25 -24.59 3.76 -0.80
N THR A 26 -23.35 3.79 -0.32
CA THR A 26 -22.98 3.05 0.92
C THR A 26 -21.74 3.67 1.57
N LEU A 27 -21.93 4.86 2.14
CA LEU A 27 -21.16 5.33 3.28
C LEU A 27 -21.74 4.66 4.54
N ILE A 28 -20.84 4.22 5.43
CA ILE A 28 -21.08 3.86 6.84
C ILE A 28 -21.71 2.45 7.06
N SER A 29 -20.84 1.49 7.39
CA SER A 29 -21.12 0.28 8.17
C SER A 29 -19.77 -0.34 8.55
N LEU A 30 -19.40 -0.73 9.76
CA LEU A 30 -20.06 -0.84 11.05
C LEU A 30 -18.93 -0.90 12.09
N GLY A 31 -18.73 0.19 12.83
CA GLY A 31 -18.08 0.11 14.13
C GLY A 31 -19.06 -0.53 15.12
N VAL A 32 -19.19 -1.86 15.08
CA VAL A 32 -19.79 -2.61 16.18
C VAL A 32 -18.63 -3.10 17.03
N VAL A 33 -18.36 -2.32 18.06
CA VAL A 33 -17.63 -2.77 19.24
C VAL A 33 -18.52 -3.84 19.89
N ALA A 34 -18.32 -5.09 19.51
CA ALA A 34 -18.80 -6.22 20.29
C ALA A 34 -17.95 -6.26 21.57
N VAL A 35 -18.43 -5.62 22.62
CA VAL A 35 -17.97 -5.87 23.99
C VAL A 35 -18.42 -7.28 24.35
N ILE A 36 -17.59 -8.27 24.06
CA ILE A 36 -17.75 -9.60 24.64
C ILE A 36 -17.25 -9.49 26.08
N ILE A 37 -18.18 -9.34 27.02
CA ILE A 37 -17.91 -9.58 28.43
C ILE A 37 -17.72 -11.10 28.59
N ILE A 38 -16.48 -11.56 28.46
CA ILE A 38 -16.11 -12.92 28.85
C ILE A 38 -16.00 -12.93 30.38
N GLN A 39 -17.12 -13.15 31.05
CA GLN A 39 -17.09 -13.75 32.39
C GLN A 39 -16.80 -15.24 32.21
N GLY A 40 -15.52 -15.58 32.25
CA GLY A 40 -15.01 -16.93 32.05
C GLY A 40 -13.91 -17.24 33.06
N ASN A 41 -14.34 -17.66 34.24
CA ASN A 41 -13.69 -18.63 35.11
C ASN A 41 -12.15 -18.62 35.16
N SER A 42 -11.61 -18.05 36.24
CA SER A 42 -10.21 -18.15 36.66
C SER A 42 -9.81 -19.60 36.91
N GLY A 43 -9.50 -20.32 35.83
CA GLY A 43 -8.68 -21.52 35.87
C GLY A 43 -7.23 -21.11 35.63
N ASP A 44 -6.42 -21.16 36.69
CA ASP A 44 -4.96 -21.03 36.65
C ASP A 44 -4.35 -22.00 35.62
N ARG A 45 -4.27 -21.56 34.37
CA ARG A 45 -3.36 -22.12 33.39
C ARG A 45 -2.28 -21.08 33.18
N LYS A 46 -1.20 -21.23 33.94
CA LYS A 46 0.10 -20.66 33.57
C LYS A 46 0.50 -21.30 32.24
N VAL A 47 0.02 -20.74 31.14
CA VAL A 47 0.60 -20.98 29.83
C VAL A 47 1.94 -20.28 29.85
N THR A 48 2.97 -21.00 30.25
CA THR A 48 4.35 -20.64 29.94
C THR A 48 4.46 -20.69 28.42
N GLN A 49 4.13 -19.58 27.75
CA GLN A 49 4.56 -19.33 26.39
C GLN A 49 6.09 -19.34 26.44
N SER A 50 6.67 -20.45 25.99
CA SER A 50 8.05 -20.47 25.56
C SER A 50 8.19 -19.42 24.46
N MET A 51 8.61 -18.21 24.85
CA MET A 51 9.16 -17.25 23.90
C MET A 51 10.38 -17.94 23.33
N ALA A 52 10.25 -18.51 22.13
CA ALA A 52 11.41 -18.92 21.37
C ALA A 52 12.34 -17.71 21.33
N ALA A 53 13.51 -17.84 21.97
CA ALA A 53 14.51 -16.80 22.00
C ALA A 53 14.84 -16.44 20.55
N TYR A 54 14.38 -15.29 20.10
CA TYR A 54 14.80 -14.73 18.83
C TYR A 54 16.32 -14.65 18.88
N PRO A 55 17.04 -15.24 17.92
CA PRO A 55 18.49 -15.18 17.90
C PRO A 55 18.88 -13.71 17.96
N ASN A 56 19.72 -13.40 18.95
CA ASN A 56 20.29 -12.09 19.22
C ASN A 56 20.81 -11.49 17.91
N GLN A 57 19.99 -10.65 17.28
CA GLN A 57 20.33 -9.98 16.03
C GLN A 57 21.39 -8.96 16.39
N GLN A 58 22.65 -9.29 16.14
CA GLN A 58 23.73 -8.32 16.17
C GLN A 58 23.33 -7.19 15.22
N VAL A 59 22.97 -6.04 15.79
CA VAL A 59 22.63 -4.82 15.08
C VAL A 59 23.83 -4.46 14.23
N ARG A 60 23.80 -4.80 12.93
CA ARG A 60 24.76 -4.29 11.97
C ARG A 60 24.53 -2.78 11.94
N GLN A 61 25.46 -2.01 12.49
CA GLN A 61 25.52 -0.58 12.24
C GLN A 61 25.82 -0.40 10.75
N THR A 62 24.76 -0.29 9.95
CA THR A 62 24.85 0.26 8.60
C THR A 62 25.33 1.70 8.75
N ASN A 63 26.11 2.22 7.79
CA ASN A 63 26.67 3.59 7.81
C ASN A 63 25.57 4.68 7.65
N GLY A 64 24.39 4.50 8.24
CA GLY A 64 23.26 5.42 8.26
C GLY A 64 22.43 5.49 6.98
N ILE A 65 22.85 4.81 5.90
CA ILE A 65 22.14 4.80 4.61
C ILE A 65 21.71 3.38 4.29
N ILE A 66 20.42 3.22 3.95
CA ILE A 66 19.86 1.95 3.50
C ILE A 66 19.85 1.95 1.97
N PRO A 67 20.63 1.08 1.31
CA PRO A 67 20.63 1.00 -0.14
C PRO A 67 19.32 0.41 -0.64
N TYR A 68 18.76 1.02 -1.68
CA TYR A 68 17.56 0.56 -2.36
C TYR A 68 17.68 0.70 -3.88
N GLU A 69 16.93 -0.12 -4.61
CA GLU A 69 16.72 0.02 -6.06
C GLU A 69 15.38 0.71 -6.31
N VAL A 70 15.33 1.67 -7.25
CA VAL A 70 14.06 2.26 -7.69
C VAL A 70 13.52 1.41 -8.85
N SER A 71 12.41 0.71 -8.61
CA SER A 71 11.76 -0.11 -9.64
C SER A 71 10.81 0.70 -10.52
N LYS A 72 10.15 1.71 -9.93
CA LYS A 72 9.22 2.58 -10.64
C LYS A 72 9.20 3.99 -10.05
N THR A 73 9.00 4.97 -10.92
CA THR A 73 8.66 6.35 -10.53
C THR A 73 7.43 6.83 -11.28
N TRP A 74 6.67 7.73 -10.66
CA TRP A 74 5.59 8.48 -11.28
C TRP A 74 5.46 9.82 -10.57
N GLY A 75 4.82 10.78 -11.21
CA GLY A 75 4.63 12.08 -10.59
C GLY A 75 4.65 13.22 -11.59
N ALA A 76 4.44 14.41 -11.06
CA ALA A 76 4.61 15.66 -11.76
C ALA A 76 5.42 16.61 -10.88
N PRO A 77 6.36 17.39 -11.45
CA PRO A 77 7.15 18.34 -10.70
C PRO A 77 6.27 19.21 -9.80
N ASN A 78 6.65 19.35 -8.53
CA ASN A 78 5.98 20.16 -7.51
C ASN A 78 4.55 19.75 -7.10
N VAL A 79 4.00 18.67 -7.66
CA VAL A 79 2.63 18.22 -7.36
C VAL A 79 2.63 16.93 -6.54
N LEU A 80 3.28 15.88 -7.07
CA LEU A 80 3.29 14.54 -6.47
C LEU A 80 4.58 13.84 -6.91
N ASP A 81 5.31 13.25 -5.97
CA ASP A 81 6.41 12.32 -6.25
C ASP A 81 6.04 10.92 -5.74
N GLY A 82 5.93 9.98 -6.67
CA GLY A 82 5.55 8.61 -6.40
C GLY A 82 6.66 7.66 -6.79
N LYS A 83 7.06 6.74 -5.91
CA LYS A 83 8.11 5.76 -6.22
C LYS A 83 7.80 4.39 -5.63
N VAL A 84 8.24 3.35 -6.32
CA VAL A 84 8.36 1.99 -5.77
C VAL A 84 9.83 1.66 -5.64
N ILE A 85 10.26 1.29 -4.44
CA ILE A 85 11.64 0.92 -4.15
C ILE A 85 11.74 -0.50 -3.62
N VAL A 86 12.88 -1.13 -3.87
CA VAL A 86 13.21 -2.49 -3.40
C VAL A 86 14.44 -2.41 -2.50
N ILE A 87 14.36 -2.99 -1.31
CA ILE A 87 15.50 -3.15 -0.39
C ILE A 87 15.84 -4.63 -0.23
N SER A 88 17.08 -4.94 0.17
CA SER A 88 17.42 -6.30 0.58
C SER A 88 16.62 -6.71 1.82
N LYS A 89 16.12 -7.95 1.86
CA LYS A 89 15.46 -8.55 3.04
C LYS A 89 16.27 -8.40 4.33
N SER A 90 17.61 -8.35 4.25
CA SER A 90 18.49 -8.14 5.39
C SER A 90 18.26 -6.82 6.14
N TYR A 91 17.69 -5.81 5.47
CA TYR A 91 17.35 -4.51 6.05
C TYR A 91 15.91 -4.42 6.57
N VAL A 92 15.13 -5.51 6.45
CA VAL A 92 13.75 -5.58 6.97
C VAL A 92 13.78 -5.93 8.46
N ASN A 93 14.30 -5.00 9.24
CA ASN A 93 14.28 -5.02 10.69
C ASN A 93 13.97 -3.60 11.21
N GLU A 94 13.60 -3.47 12.47
CA GLU A 94 13.11 -2.20 13.01
C GLU A 94 14.14 -1.06 12.91
N ALA A 95 15.41 -1.33 13.19
CA ALA A 95 16.46 -0.32 13.22
C ALA A 95 16.75 0.23 11.81
N ASP A 96 16.96 -0.66 10.84
CA ASP A 96 17.23 -0.28 9.46
C ASP A 96 16.01 0.36 8.79
N MET A 97 14.80 -0.15 9.03
CA MET A 97 13.57 0.45 8.49
C MET A 97 13.30 1.83 9.10
N THR A 98 13.59 2.03 10.39
CA THR A 98 13.53 3.38 11.00
C THR A 98 14.51 4.33 10.30
N THR A 99 15.73 3.86 10.02
CA THR A 99 16.75 4.63 9.30
C THR A 99 16.30 4.97 7.88
N LEU A 100 15.73 4.01 7.16
CA LEU A 100 15.12 4.22 5.84
C LEU A 100 14.00 5.27 5.91
N GLY A 101 13.13 5.22 6.92
CA GLY A 101 12.07 6.22 7.10
C GLY A 101 12.60 7.65 7.18
N TRP A 102 13.65 7.88 7.99
CA TRP A 102 14.31 9.18 8.06
C TRP A 102 14.97 9.59 6.74
N GLN A 103 15.61 8.64 6.05
CA GLN A 103 16.21 8.87 4.74
C GLN A 103 15.14 9.33 3.72
N LEU A 104 14.04 8.58 3.59
CA LEU A 104 12.94 8.91 2.67
C LEU A 104 12.27 10.25 3.02
N LYS A 105 12.11 10.55 4.32
CA LYS A 105 11.59 11.85 4.77
C LYS A 105 12.45 13.01 4.26
N ASN A 106 13.77 12.88 4.38
CA ASN A 106 14.72 13.90 3.94
C ASN A 106 14.75 14.02 2.41
N GLU A 107 14.75 12.90 1.69
CA GLU A 107 14.69 12.88 0.22
C GLU A 107 13.40 13.52 -0.31
N ALA A 108 12.29 13.34 0.42
CA ALA A 108 10.99 13.89 0.06
C ALA A 108 10.73 15.31 0.59
N ALA A 109 11.73 15.98 1.18
CA ALA A 109 11.56 17.27 1.84
C ALA A 109 11.03 18.36 0.89
N SER A 110 11.46 18.36 -0.37
CA SER A 110 11.08 19.36 -1.38
C SER A 110 9.71 19.13 -2.03
N PHE A 111 9.10 17.95 -1.88
CA PHE A 111 7.80 17.64 -2.51
C PHE A 111 6.62 18.00 -1.61
N ASN A 112 5.53 18.51 -2.19
CA ASN A 112 4.28 18.78 -1.45
C ASN A 112 3.55 17.50 -1.07
N ILE A 113 3.52 16.54 -2.01
CA ILE A 113 2.92 15.23 -1.83
C ILE A 113 3.95 14.20 -2.26
N ALA A 114 4.18 13.18 -1.43
CA ALA A 114 5.05 12.06 -1.76
C ALA A 114 4.42 10.73 -1.33
N ASN A 115 4.59 9.71 -2.15
CA ASN A 115 4.10 8.36 -1.89
C ASN A 115 5.18 7.36 -2.28
N ILE A 116 5.78 6.68 -1.32
CA ILE A 116 6.86 5.73 -1.59
C ILE A 116 6.48 4.38 -1.02
N ARG A 117 6.43 3.36 -1.88
CA ARG A 117 6.19 1.97 -1.49
C ARG A 117 7.51 1.23 -1.40
N VAL A 118 7.69 0.46 -0.32
CA VAL A 118 8.92 -0.29 -0.06
C VAL A 118 8.60 -1.78 -0.12
N PHE A 119 9.36 -2.48 -0.96
CA PHE A 119 9.32 -3.94 -1.08
C PHE A 119 10.67 -4.55 -0.71
N ASP A 120 10.65 -5.79 -0.25
CA ASP A 120 11.86 -6.58 -0.04
C ASP A 120 12.14 -7.58 -1.17
N ASP A 121 11.21 -7.66 -2.14
CA ASP A 121 11.27 -8.53 -3.30
C ASP A 121 10.92 -7.73 -4.58
N LYS A 122 11.71 -7.96 -5.63
CA LYS A 122 11.60 -7.23 -6.89
C LYS A 122 10.38 -7.66 -7.71
N ASP A 123 10.03 -8.93 -7.69
CA ASP A 123 8.87 -9.43 -8.40
C ASP A 123 7.58 -8.89 -7.78
N ALA A 124 7.54 -8.80 -6.45
CA ALA A 124 6.43 -8.16 -5.75
C ALA A 124 6.30 -6.66 -6.09
N ALA A 125 7.42 -5.94 -6.18
CA ALA A 125 7.43 -4.54 -6.60
C ALA A 125 6.90 -4.37 -8.04
N ASN A 126 7.24 -5.28 -8.95
CA ASN A 126 6.77 -5.26 -10.34
C ASN A 126 5.25 -5.49 -10.45
N LEU A 127 4.63 -6.14 -9.47
CA LEU A 127 3.17 -6.30 -9.42
C LEU A 127 2.44 -5.01 -9.08
N TYR A 128 3.11 -3.92 -8.68
CA TYR A 128 2.46 -2.67 -8.26
C TYR A 128 1.40 -2.16 -9.25
N ASP A 129 1.70 -2.13 -10.55
CA ASP A 129 0.74 -1.64 -11.54
C ASP A 129 -0.42 -2.59 -11.77
N SER A 130 -0.17 -3.90 -11.74
CA SER A 130 -1.23 -4.90 -11.76
C SER A 130 -2.15 -4.66 -10.55
N VAL A 131 -1.55 -4.46 -9.37
CA VAL A 131 -2.27 -4.32 -8.11
C VAL A 131 -3.13 -3.05 -8.05
N MET A 132 -2.65 -1.95 -8.64
CA MET A 132 -3.33 -0.65 -8.59
C MET A 132 -4.41 -0.49 -9.67
N ASN A 133 -4.34 -1.23 -10.78
CA ASN A 133 -5.22 -1.01 -11.94
C ASN A 133 -6.32 -2.06 -12.13
N MET A 134 -6.34 -3.14 -11.35
CA MET A 134 -7.22 -4.28 -11.61
C MET A 134 -8.52 -4.28 -10.80
N ALA A 135 -9.58 -4.80 -11.44
CA ALA A 135 -10.78 -5.28 -10.76
C ALA A 135 -10.49 -6.68 -10.20
N MET A 136 -10.77 -6.91 -8.92
CA MET A 136 -10.41 -8.14 -8.22
C MET A 136 -11.10 -9.38 -8.83
N ASP A 137 -10.34 -10.29 -9.45
CA ASP A 137 -10.77 -11.66 -9.79
C ASP A 137 -10.08 -12.70 -8.86
N ASP A 138 -10.48 -13.97 -8.93
CA ASP A 138 -9.93 -14.99 -8.03
C ASP A 138 -8.46 -15.34 -8.30
N ARG A 139 -7.97 -15.21 -9.55
CA ARG A 139 -6.55 -15.48 -9.88
C ARG A 139 -5.65 -14.42 -9.25
N TYR A 140 -6.17 -13.21 -9.12
CA TYR A 140 -5.50 -12.08 -8.53
C TYR A 140 -5.26 -12.21 -7.02
N LYS A 141 -6.01 -13.07 -6.31
CA LYS A 141 -5.83 -13.26 -4.86
C LYS A 141 -4.42 -13.74 -4.50
N MET A 142 -3.82 -14.60 -5.32
CA MET A 142 -2.47 -15.10 -5.08
C MET A 142 -1.41 -14.01 -5.31
N GLU A 143 -1.55 -13.24 -6.39
CA GLU A 143 -0.66 -12.11 -6.69
C GLU A 143 -0.77 -11.02 -5.62
N LEU A 144 -1.99 -10.72 -5.18
CA LEU A 144 -2.25 -9.76 -4.11
C LEU A 144 -1.64 -10.20 -2.78
N PHE A 145 -1.78 -11.49 -2.43
CA PHE A 145 -1.16 -12.04 -1.24
C PHE A 145 0.38 -11.92 -1.29
N PHE A 146 0.98 -12.29 -2.42
CA PHE A 146 2.43 -12.14 -2.62
C PHE A 146 2.87 -10.68 -2.52
N TYR A 147 2.12 -9.77 -3.16
CA TYR A 147 2.34 -8.33 -3.09
C TYR A 147 2.29 -7.79 -1.66
N HIS A 148 1.28 -8.16 -0.87
CA HIS A 148 1.17 -7.72 0.52
C HIS A 148 2.24 -8.32 1.42
N LEU A 149 2.58 -9.60 1.23
CA LEU A 149 3.61 -10.29 2.00
C LEU A 149 4.98 -9.60 1.88
N HIS A 150 5.30 -9.12 0.68
CA HIS A 150 6.56 -8.48 0.36
C HIS A 150 6.53 -6.95 0.42
N SER A 151 5.36 -6.35 0.70
CA SER A 151 5.26 -4.92 1.00
C SER A 151 5.67 -4.70 2.45
N VAL A 152 6.88 -4.15 2.64
CA VAL A 152 7.53 -4.04 3.96
C VAL A 152 7.50 -2.62 4.53
N GLY A 153 7.10 -1.62 3.74
CA GLY A 153 6.92 -0.27 4.24
C GLY A 153 6.23 0.68 3.30
N TYR A 154 5.80 1.81 3.85
CA TYR A 154 5.09 2.85 3.12
C TYR A 154 5.39 4.22 3.71
N TYR A 155 5.91 5.13 2.88
CA TYR A 155 6.07 6.54 3.22
C TYR A 155 4.98 7.37 2.54
N ALA A 156 4.33 8.24 3.32
CA ALA A 156 3.37 9.20 2.84
C ALA A 156 3.70 10.60 3.35
N LYS A 157 3.71 11.57 2.44
CA LYS A 157 3.73 12.99 2.76
C LYS A 157 2.62 13.69 2.00
N ASN A 158 1.89 14.57 2.66
CA ASN A 158 0.94 15.49 2.06
C ASN A 158 0.83 16.76 2.91
N ASN A 159 1.46 17.84 2.45
CA ASN A 159 1.46 19.13 3.14
C ASN A 159 0.05 19.72 3.31
N ASN A 160 -0.89 19.38 2.43
CA ASN A 160 -2.27 19.91 2.50
C ASN A 160 -3.07 19.28 3.64
N THR A 161 -2.76 18.02 3.99
CA THR A 161 -3.47 17.29 5.06
C THR A 161 -2.65 17.15 6.33
N GLY A 162 -1.38 17.56 6.33
CA GLY A 162 -0.44 17.39 7.44
C GLY A 162 0.07 15.96 7.59
N ILE A 163 -0.19 15.07 6.63
CA ILE A 163 0.33 13.70 6.68
C ILE A 163 1.83 13.74 6.40
N ASN A 164 2.62 13.13 7.28
CA ASN A 164 4.04 12.90 7.10
C ASN A 164 4.44 11.70 7.95
N GLU A 165 4.39 10.51 7.38
CA GLU A 165 4.58 9.28 8.13
C GLU A 165 5.26 8.18 7.33
N PHE A 166 5.94 7.30 8.07
CA PHE A 166 6.49 6.05 7.56
C PHE A 166 5.91 4.87 8.35
N VAL A 167 5.20 3.99 7.65
CA VAL A 167 4.62 2.77 8.19
C VAL A 167 5.54 1.60 7.85
N ILE A 168 5.85 0.77 8.84
CA ILE A 168 6.75 -0.38 8.75
C ILE A 168 5.92 -1.66 8.93
N TYR A 169 6.10 -2.58 7.98
CA TYR A 169 5.48 -3.90 7.93
C TYR A 169 6.55 -5.00 7.94
N LEU A 170 7.14 -5.31 9.10
CA LEU A 170 8.27 -6.26 9.16
C LEU A 170 7.93 -7.67 8.65
N ASN A 171 6.65 -8.03 8.70
CA ASN A 171 6.13 -9.34 8.30
C ASN A 171 5.14 -9.24 7.13
N GLY A 172 5.24 -8.18 6.32
CA GLY A 172 4.28 -7.88 5.26
C GLY A 172 3.08 -7.07 5.74
N ASN A 173 2.41 -6.39 4.81
CA ASN A 173 1.34 -5.43 5.06
C ASN A 173 0.08 -6.04 5.71
N ASP A 174 -0.14 -7.35 5.54
CA ASP A 174 -1.28 -8.07 6.14
C ASP A 174 -0.97 -8.59 7.56
N ALA A 175 0.25 -8.39 8.07
CA ALA A 175 0.62 -8.84 9.41
C ALA A 175 0.11 -7.88 10.51
N PRO A 176 -0.24 -8.40 11.71
CA PRO A 176 -0.81 -7.58 12.79
C PRO A 176 0.17 -6.60 13.43
N SER A 177 1.48 -6.78 13.21
CA SER A 177 2.53 -5.96 13.82
C SER A 177 2.98 -4.86 12.88
N THR A 178 2.40 -3.68 13.03
CA THR A 178 2.79 -2.47 12.27
C THR A 178 3.38 -1.43 13.21
N LYS A 179 4.41 -0.71 12.76
CA LYS A 179 4.94 0.45 13.46
C LYS A 179 4.84 1.68 12.57
N THR A 180 4.34 2.78 13.11
CA THR A 180 4.27 4.06 12.39
C THR A 180 5.20 5.08 13.04
N ILE A 181 5.97 5.78 12.20
CA ILE A 181 6.79 6.93 12.58
C ILE A 181 6.12 8.16 11.96
N GLN A 182 5.74 9.14 12.78
CA GLN A 182 5.09 10.38 12.33
C GLN A 182 5.99 11.59 12.61
N TRP A 183 5.88 12.62 11.78
CA TRP A 183 6.65 13.87 11.88
C TRP A 183 5.79 15.12 11.76
#